data_AF-A0A1B0GPT8-F1
#
_entry.id   AF-A0A1B0GPT8-F1
#
_cell.length_a   1.000
_cell.length_b   1.000
_cell.length_c   1.000
_cell.angle_alpha   90.00
_cell.angle_beta   90.00
_cell.angle_gamma   90.00
#
_symmetry.space_group_name_H-M   'P 1'
#
loop_
_entity.id
_entity.type
_entity.pdbx_description
1 polymer ?
#
loop_
_entity_poly.entity_id
_entity_poly.type
_entity_poly.pdbx_seq_one_letter_code
_entity_poly.pdbx_strand_id
1 'polypeptide(L)'
;METSLNLHILELENEVKQLRHELERVANERDRMLQENSDMGRDKSDTEAEKMKLKAELKDLKFRETRMLSDYSELEEENISLQKQVSSLRSSQVEFEGAKHEIRRLTEEIELLNSQVEELTNLKKIAEKQMEEALEALQGEREAKYALKKELDAHINRESIYNISNLAYNIRGMDGDNMNSDGDEDLPALKRIEADLSSELKSPDGTKVDLFSEIHLNELKKLEKQLECLENEKKCLTANLRESQQNLDKSQSELQAFMSRVSVLSAHVEALQQLKKQVEAEDLAKKTPKDDMIAEKLRAIVSQYTNWFLLSGKEIDTLKADLIELQKNLNCPDAMVLLRNEITNLKNKLLTTEQKSLDLQADVEILTAISQNAGQSLGSARNTLVVLSDELAQLYHLVCTVNGETPNRVLLDHKSDELDSDSLSAIQAQFKSDTLASKAQTIEDLQALSDAIEIRKYVDTVADQIKYLKASVEKTIDMNKHGSRSTSTSGGEDKENREEISDLQEQIIKLKSLLSAKREQIATLRTVLKSNKNTAEVALTNLKSKYENEKLVVSETMSKLRNELRLLKEDAATFS
;
A
#
# COMPACT_ATOMS: atom_id res chain seq x y z
N MET A 1 41.39 44.70 -104.82
CA MET A 1 40.64 43.43 -104.70
C MET A 1 41.38 42.46 -103.77
N GLU A 2 42.68 42.23 -103.96
CA GLU A 2 43.51 41.40 -103.06
C GLU A 2 43.56 41.88 -101.60
N THR A 3 43.69 43.20 -101.36
CA THR A 3 43.71 43.76 -100.00
C THR A 3 42.41 43.53 -99.24
N SER A 4 41.25 43.56 -99.91
CA SER A 4 39.94 43.28 -99.31
C SER A 4 39.73 41.80 -99.01
N LEU A 5 40.23 40.91 -99.89
CA LEU A 5 40.20 39.46 -99.68
C LEU A 5 41.08 39.06 -98.50
N ASN A 6 42.30 39.61 -98.40
CA ASN A 6 43.19 39.34 -97.27
C ASN A 6 42.62 39.85 -95.94
N LEU A 7 41.93 40.99 -95.94
CA LEU A 7 41.28 41.52 -94.73
C LEU A 7 40.14 40.60 -94.28
N HIS A 8 39.32 40.12 -95.23
CA HIS A 8 38.24 39.18 -94.96
C HIS A 8 38.74 37.81 -94.49
N ILE A 9 39.84 37.30 -95.06
CA ILE A 9 40.50 36.06 -94.58
C ILE A 9 40.96 36.24 -93.12
N LEU A 10 41.55 37.39 -92.80
CA LEU A 10 42.06 37.68 -91.45
C LEU A 10 40.93 37.86 -90.42
N GLU A 11 39.79 38.42 -90.83
CA GLU A 11 38.56 38.46 -90.04
C GLU A 11 38.03 37.05 -89.76
N LEU A 12 37.90 36.20 -90.79
CA LEU A 12 37.46 34.82 -90.65
C LEU A 12 38.41 33.98 -89.78
N GLU A 13 39.73 34.18 -89.90
CA GLU A 13 40.71 33.52 -89.04
C GLU A 13 40.56 33.94 -87.56
N ASN A 14 40.26 35.21 -87.31
CA ASN A 14 39.99 35.70 -85.95
C ASN A 14 38.66 35.17 -85.41
N GLU A 15 37.60 35.13 -86.21
CA GLU A 15 36.32 34.52 -85.84
C GLU A 15 36.49 33.03 -85.52
N VAL A 16 37.24 32.28 -86.33
CA VAL A 16 37.54 30.85 -86.06
C VAL A 16 38.31 30.68 -84.75
N LYS A 17 39.27 31.56 -84.46
CA LYS A 17 39.99 31.54 -83.16
C LYS A 17 39.06 31.83 -82.00
N GLN A 18 38.19 32.84 -82.12
CA GLN A 18 37.20 33.18 -81.10
C GLN A 18 36.23 32.03 -80.85
N LEU A 19 35.65 31.46 -81.92
CA LEU A 19 34.76 30.30 -81.83
C LEU A 19 35.43 29.08 -81.19
N ARG A 20 36.73 28.85 -81.44
CA ARG A 20 37.48 27.78 -80.76
C ARG A 20 37.63 28.03 -79.26
N HIS A 21 37.92 29.27 -78.85
CA HIS A 21 38.01 29.62 -77.43
C HIS A 21 36.65 29.51 -76.74
N GLU A 22 35.56 29.91 -77.41
CA GLU A 22 34.20 29.75 -76.90
C GLU A 22 33.79 28.28 -76.80
N LEU A 23 34.12 27.45 -77.81
CA LEU A 23 33.88 26.02 -77.77
C LEU A 23 34.61 25.36 -76.59
N GLU A 24 35.87 25.72 -76.35
CA GLU A 24 36.66 25.22 -75.22
C GLU A 24 36.06 25.68 -73.88
N ARG A 25 35.65 26.95 -73.77
CA ARG A 25 34.95 27.48 -72.59
C ARG A 25 33.67 26.69 -72.29
N VAL A 26 32.84 26.46 -73.31
CA VAL A 26 31.58 25.72 -73.18
C VAL A 26 31.83 24.24 -72.88
N ALA A 27 32.87 23.62 -73.46
CA ALA A 27 33.24 22.24 -73.16
C ALA A 27 33.68 22.09 -71.69
N ASN A 28 34.50 23.02 -71.18
CA ASN A 28 34.90 23.03 -69.78
C ASN A 28 33.72 23.27 -68.84
N GLU A 29 32.79 24.17 -69.20
CA GLU A 29 31.57 24.42 -68.45
C GLU A 29 30.66 23.18 -68.43
N ARG A 30 30.48 22.51 -69.57
CA ARG A 30 29.75 21.23 -69.66
C ARG A 30 30.37 20.17 -68.78
N ASP A 31 31.69 19.99 -68.83
CA ASP A 31 32.38 18.95 -68.07
C ASP A 31 32.30 19.21 -66.56
N ARG A 32 32.39 20.49 -66.16
CA ARG A 32 32.12 20.92 -64.79
C ARG A 32 30.68 20.59 -64.36
N MET A 33 29.68 20.93 -65.18
CA MET A 33 28.27 20.63 -64.89
C MET A 33 28.00 19.12 -64.82
N LEU A 34 28.66 18.31 -65.67
CA LEU A 34 28.57 16.84 -65.61
C LEU A 34 29.16 16.29 -64.30
N GLN A 35 30.29 16.83 -63.87
CA GLN A 35 30.91 16.46 -62.60
C GLN A 35 30.00 16.83 -61.41
N GLU A 36 29.50 18.07 -61.37
CA GLU A 36 28.57 18.53 -60.33
C GLU A 36 27.29 17.67 -60.31
N ASN A 37 26.74 17.29 -61.47
CA ASN A 37 25.58 16.39 -61.53
C ASN A 37 25.90 14.97 -61.03
N SER A 38 27.11 14.48 -61.28
CA SER A 38 27.55 13.17 -60.76
C SER A 38 27.72 13.17 -59.24
N ASP A 39 28.23 14.27 -58.67
CA ASP A 39 28.43 14.42 -57.24
C ASP A 39 27.07 14.60 -56.53
N MET A 40 26.17 15.42 -57.09
CA MET A 40 24.78 15.52 -56.63
C MET A 40 24.04 14.17 -56.67
N GLY A 41 24.34 13.33 -57.67
CA GLY A 41 23.80 11.97 -57.77
C GLY A 41 24.28 11.05 -56.64
N ARG A 42 25.56 11.16 -56.24
CA ARG A 42 26.12 10.41 -55.11
C ARG A 42 25.53 10.89 -53.79
N ASP A 43 25.51 12.20 -53.55
CA ASP A 43 24.93 12.79 -52.34
C ASP A 43 23.45 12.39 -52.16
N LYS A 44 22.69 12.35 -53.27
CA LYS A 44 21.32 11.85 -53.25
C LYS A 44 21.24 10.36 -52.86
N SER A 45 22.11 9.52 -53.40
CA SER A 45 22.14 8.09 -53.07
C SER A 45 22.51 7.87 -51.59
N ASP A 46 23.47 8.62 -51.07
CA ASP A 46 23.93 8.51 -49.68
C ASP A 46 22.84 8.97 -48.71
N THR A 47 22.18 10.10 -49.00
CA THR A 47 21.04 10.58 -48.20
C THR A 47 19.83 9.62 -48.26
N GLU A 48 19.58 8.96 -49.39
CA GLU A 48 18.55 7.92 -49.49
C GLU A 48 18.89 6.68 -48.64
N ALA A 49 20.17 6.27 -48.60
CA ALA A 49 20.64 5.17 -47.75
C ALA A 49 20.51 5.50 -46.26
N GLU A 50 20.92 6.70 -45.85
CA GLU A 50 20.75 7.19 -44.47
C GLU A 50 19.28 7.24 -44.07
N LYS A 51 18.40 7.74 -44.95
CA LYS A 51 16.95 7.76 -44.71
C LYS A 51 16.39 6.35 -44.51
N MET A 52 16.85 5.36 -45.26
CA MET A 52 16.42 3.97 -45.07
C MET A 52 16.92 3.39 -43.74
N LYS A 53 18.16 3.70 -43.35
CA LYS A 53 18.73 3.29 -42.06
C LYS A 53 17.94 3.90 -40.89
N LEU A 54 17.68 5.20 -40.91
CA LEU A 54 16.90 5.89 -39.89
C LEU A 54 15.46 5.35 -39.79
N LYS A 55 14.84 4.98 -40.93
CA LYS A 55 13.53 4.34 -40.92
C LYS A 55 13.54 2.96 -40.25
N ALA A 56 14.60 2.18 -40.46
CA ALA A 56 14.75 0.88 -39.81
C ALA A 56 14.93 1.04 -38.30
N GLU A 57 15.83 1.94 -37.87
CA GLU A 57 16.05 2.26 -36.46
C GLU A 57 14.77 2.75 -35.77
N LEU A 58 13.99 3.62 -36.43
CA LEU A 58 12.70 4.09 -35.92
C LEU A 58 11.68 2.95 -35.75
N LYS A 59 11.69 1.96 -36.64
CA LYS A 59 10.82 0.78 -36.52
C LYS A 59 11.23 -0.10 -35.34
N ASP A 60 12.53 -0.31 -35.14
CA ASP A 60 13.06 -1.10 -34.03
C ASP A 60 12.79 -0.42 -32.68
N LEU A 61 12.95 0.90 -32.61
CA LEU A 61 12.58 1.70 -31.43
C LEU A 61 11.10 1.58 -31.10
N LYS A 62 10.21 1.66 -32.09
CA LYS A 62 8.76 1.44 -31.88
C LYS A 62 8.43 0.04 -31.38
N PHE A 63 9.10 -0.98 -31.90
CA PHE A 63 8.91 -2.35 -31.41
C PHE A 63 9.37 -2.49 -29.96
N ARG A 64 10.53 -1.91 -29.62
CA ARG A 64 11.05 -1.88 -28.25
C ARG A 64 10.12 -1.14 -27.30
N GLU A 65 9.61 0.02 -27.70
CA GLU A 65 8.63 0.81 -26.94
C GLU A 65 7.37 -0.01 -26.67
N THR A 66 6.79 -0.65 -27.70
CA THR A 66 5.60 -1.50 -27.56
C THR A 66 5.84 -2.64 -26.58
N ARG A 67 7.02 -3.28 -26.64
CA ARG A 67 7.39 -4.34 -25.69
C ARG A 67 7.51 -3.80 -24.27
N MET A 68 8.18 -2.67 -24.06
CA MET A 68 8.32 -2.07 -22.73
C MET A 68 6.96 -1.66 -22.15
N LEU A 69 6.02 -1.19 -22.98
CA LEU A 69 4.65 -0.91 -22.55
C LEU A 69 3.90 -2.17 -22.12
N SER A 70 4.09 -3.30 -22.82
CA SER A 70 3.54 -4.59 -22.41
C SER A 70 4.12 -5.04 -21.07
N ASP A 71 5.45 -5.02 -20.94
CA ASP A 71 6.14 -5.40 -19.69
C ASP A 71 5.68 -4.50 -18.52
N TYR A 72 5.45 -3.20 -18.78
CA TYR A 72 4.93 -2.27 -17.77
C TYR A 72 3.49 -2.62 -17.34
N SER A 73 2.61 -2.94 -18.30
CA SER A 73 1.24 -3.39 -18.01
C SER A 73 1.22 -4.66 -17.17
N GLU A 74 2.09 -5.63 -17.46
CA GLU A 74 2.22 -6.87 -16.68
C GLU A 74 2.66 -6.58 -15.23
N LEU A 75 3.65 -5.69 -15.06
CA LEU A 75 4.12 -5.27 -13.73
C LEU A 75 3.05 -4.51 -12.94
N GLU A 76 2.23 -3.69 -13.60
CA GLU A 76 1.09 -3.01 -12.97
C GLU A 76 0.04 -4.02 -12.49
N GLU A 77 -0.27 -5.04 -13.29
CA GLU A 77 -1.20 -6.12 -12.91
C GLU A 77 -0.68 -6.93 -11.72
N GLU A 78 0.61 -7.29 -11.72
CA GLU A 78 1.25 -7.97 -10.59
C GLU A 78 1.21 -7.11 -9.30
N ASN A 79 1.49 -5.81 -9.42
CA ASN A 79 1.44 -4.89 -8.28
C ASN A 79 0.01 -4.80 -7.71
N ILE A 80 -1.00 -4.66 -8.57
CA ILE A 80 -2.41 -4.68 -8.14
C ILE A 80 -2.76 -6.00 -7.44
N SER A 81 -2.29 -7.13 -7.96
CA SER A 81 -2.49 -8.45 -7.34
C SER A 81 -1.84 -8.52 -5.95
N LEU A 82 -0.59 -8.07 -5.81
CA LEU A 82 0.12 -8.02 -4.54
C LEU A 82 -0.57 -7.09 -3.53
N GLN A 83 -1.04 -5.92 -3.95
CA GLN A 83 -1.80 -5.02 -3.08
C GLN A 83 -3.10 -5.64 -2.59
N LYS A 84 -3.81 -6.40 -3.44
CA LYS A 84 -4.99 -7.18 -3.05
C LYS A 84 -4.65 -8.26 -2.03
N GLN A 85 -3.57 -9.00 -2.24
CA GLN A 85 -3.10 -10.02 -1.28
C GLN A 85 -2.74 -9.39 0.07
N VAL A 86 -1.99 -8.28 0.08
CA VAL A 86 -1.64 -7.56 1.31
C VAL A 86 -2.90 -7.08 2.03
N SER A 87 -3.89 -6.57 1.30
CA SER A 87 -5.17 -6.13 1.89
C SER A 87 -5.94 -7.30 2.50
N SER A 88 -5.98 -8.45 1.82
CA SER A 88 -6.59 -9.69 2.32
C SER A 88 -5.89 -10.16 3.61
N LEU A 89 -4.55 -10.22 3.60
CA LEU A 89 -3.75 -10.61 4.77
C LEU A 89 -3.98 -9.67 5.96
N ARG A 90 -4.08 -8.36 5.72
CA ARG A 90 -4.42 -7.39 6.79
C ARG A 90 -5.81 -7.65 7.37
N SER A 91 -6.79 -7.98 6.54
CA SER A 91 -8.14 -8.35 7.01
C SER A 91 -8.08 -9.61 7.88
N SER A 92 -7.45 -10.68 7.40
CA SER A 92 -7.29 -11.92 8.17
C SER A 92 -6.46 -11.73 9.44
N GLN A 93 -5.50 -10.80 9.46
CA GLN A 93 -4.76 -10.45 10.68
C GLN A 93 -5.66 -9.82 11.74
N VAL A 94 -6.59 -8.95 11.34
CA VAL A 94 -7.58 -8.36 12.26
C VAL A 94 -8.52 -9.43 12.80
N GLU A 95 -8.99 -10.34 11.95
CA GLU A 95 -9.83 -11.48 12.37
C GLU A 95 -9.10 -12.40 13.35
N PHE A 96 -7.82 -12.69 13.09
CA PHE A 96 -6.98 -13.50 13.97
C PHE A 96 -6.80 -12.87 15.35
N GLU A 97 -6.49 -11.57 15.41
CA GLU A 97 -6.40 -10.86 16.70
C GLU A 97 -7.77 -10.82 17.40
N GLY A 98 -8.87 -10.68 16.67
CA GLY A 98 -10.24 -10.79 17.20
C GLY A 98 -10.50 -12.14 17.86
N ALA A 99 -10.20 -13.24 17.17
CA ALA A 99 -10.35 -14.60 17.71
C ALA A 99 -9.44 -14.84 18.93
N LYS A 100 -8.22 -14.29 18.91
CA LYS A 100 -7.28 -14.38 20.04
C LYS A 100 -7.81 -13.63 21.27
N HIS A 101 -8.44 -12.48 21.10
CA HIS A 101 -9.11 -11.78 22.19
C HIS A 101 -10.28 -12.59 22.76
N GLU A 102 -11.07 -13.22 21.90
CA GLU A 102 -12.18 -14.07 22.35
C GLU A 102 -11.71 -15.32 23.11
N ILE A 103 -10.63 -15.97 22.66
CA ILE A 103 -10.02 -17.10 23.37
C ILE A 103 -9.54 -16.69 24.76
N ARG A 104 -8.91 -15.52 24.90
CA ARG A 104 -8.49 -15.02 26.22
C ARG A 104 -9.68 -14.80 27.13
N ARG A 105 -10.73 -14.12 26.64
CA ARG A 105 -11.98 -13.89 27.38
C ARG A 105 -12.61 -15.20 27.87
N LEU A 106 -12.68 -16.21 27.00
CA LEU A 106 -13.21 -17.53 27.36
C LEU A 106 -12.31 -18.27 28.36
N THR A 107 -11.00 -18.07 28.29
CA THR A 107 -10.05 -18.68 29.23
C THR A 107 -10.21 -18.07 30.63
N GLU A 108 -10.33 -16.74 30.72
CA GLU A 108 -10.64 -16.04 31.98
C GLU A 108 -11.98 -16.51 32.58
N GLU A 109 -13.00 -16.72 31.74
CA GLU A 109 -14.30 -17.26 32.15
C GLU A 109 -14.18 -18.70 32.69
N ILE A 110 -13.37 -19.55 32.06
CA ILE A 110 -13.07 -20.92 32.53
C ILE A 110 -12.32 -20.91 33.86
N GLU A 111 -11.33 -20.04 34.02
CA GLU A 111 -10.57 -19.91 35.27
C GLU A 111 -11.48 -19.49 36.45
N LEU A 112 -12.39 -18.53 36.21
CA LEU A 112 -13.37 -18.11 37.19
C LEU A 112 -14.34 -19.24 37.57
N LEU A 113 -14.85 -19.98 36.57
CA LEU A 113 -15.71 -21.14 36.83
C LEU A 113 -14.97 -22.25 37.59
N ASN A 114 -13.71 -22.51 37.28
CA ASN A 114 -12.89 -23.47 38.01
C ASN A 114 -12.70 -23.05 39.48
N SER A 115 -12.43 -21.77 39.75
CA SER A 115 -12.34 -21.24 41.11
C SER A 115 -13.65 -21.44 41.88
N GLN A 116 -14.80 -21.17 41.26
CA GLN A 116 -16.12 -21.42 41.87
C GLN A 116 -16.35 -22.92 42.16
N VAL A 117 -15.94 -23.81 41.25
CA VAL A 117 -16.02 -25.26 41.47
C VAL A 117 -15.14 -25.68 42.65
N GLU A 118 -13.92 -25.16 42.76
CA GLU A 118 -13.03 -25.45 43.89
C GLU A 118 -13.64 -25.00 45.23
N GLU A 119 -14.20 -23.79 45.30
CA GLU A 119 -14.90 -23.30 46.48
C GLU A 119 -16.08 -24.19 46.88
N LEU A 120 -16.92 -24.57 45.90
CA LEU A 120 -18.04 -25.49 46.14
C LEU A 120 -17.57 -26.86 46.61
N THR A 121 -16.45 -27.39 46.07
CA THR A 121 -15.89 -28.66 46.55
C THR A 121 -15.36 -28.56 47.98
N ASN A 122 -14.78 -27.42 48.37
CA ASN A 122 -14.33 -27.19 49.74
C ASN A 122 -15.51 -27.08 50.70
N LEU A 123 -16.57 -26.34 50.33
CA LEU A 123 -17.81 -26.27 51.11
C LEU A 123 -18.45 -27.65 51.28
N LYS A 124 -18.47 -28.46 50.20
CA LYS A 124 -18.96 -29.84 50.26
C LYS A 124 -18.16 -30.68 51.26
N LYS A 125 -16.82 -30.63 51.24
CA LYS A 125 -15.98 -31.36 52.20
C LYS A 125 -16.26 -30.94 53.65
N ILE A 126 -16.48 -29.65 53.90
CA ILE A 126 -16.84 -29.15 55.23
C ILE A 126 -18.19 -29.71 55.67
N ALA A 127 -19.19 -29.69 54.78
CA ALA A 127 -20.51 -30.24 55.06
C ALA A 127 -20.47 -31.76 55.32
N GLU A 128 -19.70 -32.51 54.52
CA GLU A 128 -19.48 -33.95 54.72
C GLU A 128 -18.84 -34.22 56.09
N LYS A 129 -17.79 -33.47 56.45
CA LYS A 129 -17.13 -33.61 57.75
C LYS A 129 -18.05 -33.28 58.93
N GLN A 130 -18.83 -32.20 58.83
CA GLN A 130 -19.82 -31.85 59.85
C GLN A 130 -20.89 -32.94 60.02
N MET A 131 -21.29 -33.58 58.91
CA MET A 131 -22.21 -34.70 58.95
C MET A 131 -21.58 -35.93 59.62
N GLU A 132 -20.31 -36.24 59.33
CA GLU A 132 -19.56 -37.31 60.00
C GLU A 132 -19.45 -37.07 61.51
N GLU A 133 -19.04 -35.87 61.93
CA GLU A 133 -18.94 -35.48 63.34
C GLU A 133 -20.30 -35.59 64.07
N ALA A 134 -21.40 -35.21 63.41
CA ALA A 134 -22.75 -35.36 63.96
C ALA A 134 -23.17 -36.83 64.10
N LEU A 135 -22.81 -37.69 63.14
CA LEU A 135 -23.07 -39.12 63.21
C LEU A 135 -22.26 -39.81 64.32
N GLU A 136 -20.98 -39.46 64.48
CA GLU A 136 -20.12 -39.94 65.57
C GLU A 136 -20.64 -39.50 66.94
N ALA A 137 -21.06 -38.24 67.08
CA ALA A 137 -21.67 -37.75 68.31
C ALA A 137 -22.94 -38.53 68.67
N LEU A 138 -23.80 -38.79 67.68
CA LEU A 138 -25.03 -39.57 67.87
C LEU A 138 -24.73 -41.04 68.20
N GLN A 139 -23.69 -41.63 67.63
CA GLN A 139 -23.20 -42.94 68.03
C GLN A 139 -22.69 -42.94 69.48
N GLY A 140 -21.92 -41.94 69.88
CA GLY A 140 -21.44 -41.76 71.25
C GLY A 140 -22.59 -41.64 72.25
N GLU A 141 -23.63 -40.86 71.93
CA GLU A 141 -24.85 -40.77 72.75
C GLU A 141 -25.58 -42.12 72.86
N ARG A 142 -25.68 -42.87 71.76
CA ARG A 142 -26.26 -44.22 71.77
C ARG A 142 -25.46 -45.16 72.68
N GLU A 143 -24.14 -45.16 72.56
CA GLU A 143 -23.26 -45.99 73.39
C GLU A 143 -23.34 -45.61 74.87
N ALA A 144 -23.35 -44.31 75.19
CA ALA A 144 -23.56 -43.82 76.55
C ALA A 144 -24.93 -44.23 77.11
N LYS A 145 -26.00 -44.14 76.30
CA LYS A 145 -27.35 -44.60 76.67
C LYS A 145 -27.38 -46.11 76.89
N TYR A 146 -26.69 -46.90 76.07
CA TYR A 146 -26.54 -48.35 76.27
C TYR A 146 -25.75 -48.67 77.54
N ALA A 147 -24.69 -47.93 77.85
CA ALA A 147 -23.90 -48.10 79.07
C ALA A 147 -24.74 -47.81 80.32
N LEU A 148 -25.45 -46.68 80.34
CA LEU A 148 -26.39 -46.34 81.42
C LEU A 148 -27.50 -47.37 81.56
N LYS A 149 -28.06 -47.86 80.44
CA LYS A 149 -29.06 -48.93 80.45
C LYS A 149 -28.47 -50.20 81.08
N LYS A 150 -27.24 -50.58 80.72
CA LYS A 150 -26.55 -51.74 81.29
C LYS A 150 -26.27 -51.59 82.78
N GLU A 151 -25.88 -50.39 83.23
CA GLU A 151 -25.70 -50.09 84.66
C GLU A 151 -27.03 -50.12 85.43
N LEU A 152 -28.10 -49.57 84.84
CA LEU A 152 -29.44 -49.65 85.39
C LEU A 152 -29.93 -51.10 85.46
N ASP A 153 -29.75 -51.89 84.40
CA ASP A 153 -30.08 -53.32 84.39
C ASP A 153 -29.24 -54.08 85.43
N ALA A 154 -27.97 -53.72 85.62
CA ALA A 154 -27.13 -54.29 86.68
C ALA A 154 -27.57 -53.86 88.08
N HIS A 155 -28.03 -52.62 88.25
CA HIS A 155 -28.61 -52.14 89.51
C HIS A 155 -29.93 -52.86 89.79
N ILE A 156 -30.84 -52.95 88.81
CA ILE A 156 -32.07 -53.74 88.88
C ILE A 156 -31.74 -55.19 89.17
N ASN A 157 -30.66 -55.78 88.62
CA ASN A 157 -30.31 -57.17 88.89
C ASN A 157 -29.69 -57.37 90.28
N ARG A 158 -28.93 -56.39 90.80
CA ARG A 158 -28.47 -56.38 92.20
C ARG A 158 -29.64 -56.21 93.14
N GLU A 159 -30.49 -55.23 92.86
CA GLU A 159 -31.70 -54.91 93.58
C GLU A 159 -32.75 -56.01 93.41
N SER A 160 -32.74 -56.80 92.34
CA SER A 160 -33.53 -58.02 92.17
C SER A 160 -32.87 -59.21 92.86
N ILE A 161 -31.57 -59.26 93.14
CA ILE A 161 -31.00 -60.25 94.06
C ILE A 161 -31.38 -59.92 95.50
N TYR A 162 -31.35 -58.63 95.88
CA TYR A 162 -31.85 -58.15 97.18
C TYR A 162 -33.38 -58.23 97.28
N ASN A 163 -34.08 -58.00 96.17
CA ASN A 163 -35.54 -58.11 96.08
C ASN A 163 -35.96 -59.54 95.81
N ILE A 164 -35.22 -60.47 95.22
CA ILE A 164 -35.55 -61.92 95.16
C ILE A 164 -35.38 -62.51 96.55
N SER A 165 -34.42 -62.02 97.35
CA SER A 165 -34.41 -62.28 98.79
C SER A 165 -35.65 -61.72 99.53
N ASN A 166 -36.36 -60.72 98.96
CA ASN A 166 -37.59 -60.11 99.51
C ASN A 166 -38.89 -60.38 98.70
N LEU A 167 -38.82 -61.08 97.56
CA LEU A 167 -39.87 -61.31 96.54
C LEU A 167 -40.01 -62.80 96.25
N ALA A 168 -39.05 -63.64 96.65
CA ALA A 168 -39.33 -65.04 96.97
C ALA A 168 -40.37 -65.17 98.11
N TYR A 169 -40.66 -64.06 98.82
CA TYR A 169 -41.71 -63.97 99.82
C TYR A 169 -42.99 -63.26 99.35
N ASN A 170 -43.03 -62.62 98.18
CA ASN A 170 -44.22 -61.92 97.69
C ASN A 170 -44.42 -62.14 96.18
N ILE A 171 -45.25 -63.13 95.83
CA ILE A 171 -46.23 -63.03 94.73
C ILE A 171 -45.57 -62.98 93.33
N ARG A 172 -45.34 -64.09 92.63
CA ARG A 172 -46.37 -64.90 91.93
C ARG A 172 -47.57 -64.06 91.48
N GLY A 173 -47.52 -63.42 90.31
CA GLY A 173 -48.73 -62.95 89.64
C GLY A 173 -48.57 -61.89 88.55
N MET A 174 -49.05 -62.24 87.35
CA MET A 174 -49.64 -61.43 86.26
C MET A 174 -48.83 -60.42 85.43
N ASP A 175 -48.77 -60.76 84.13
CA ASP A 175 -49.27 -60.06 82.93
C ASP A 175 -48.93 -58.59 82.58
N GLY A 176 -48.59 -58.39 81.29
CA GLY A 176 -49.23 -57.35 80.48
C GLY A 176 -48.33 -56.45 79.62
N ASP A 177 -48.45 -56.63 78.29
CA ASP A 177 -48.54 -55.63 77.19
C ASP A 177 -47.49 -54.53 76.90
N ASN A 178 -47.16 -54.37 75.60
CA ASN A 178 -47.10 -53.10 74.83
C ASN A 178 -46.79 -53.40 73.34
N MET A 179 -47.63 -53.11 72.33
CA MET A 179 -48.04 -51.83 71.69
C MET A 179 -47.08 -51.22 70.64
N ASN A 180 -47.74 -50.87 69.51
CA ASN A 180 -47.46 -49.89 68.44
C ASN A 180 -46.53 -50.30 67.28
N SER A 181 -46.98 -50.39 66.01
CA SER A 181 -47.84 -49.56 65.12
C SER A 181 -47.04 -48.48 64.40
N ASP A 182 -46.76 -48.74 63.12
CA ASP A 182 -46.08 -47.86 62.16
C ASP A 182 -47.05 -47.63 60.98
N GLY A 183 -47.20 -46.37 60.56
CA GLY A 183 -48.18 -45.94 59.56
C GLY A 183 -47.56 -44.98 58.57
N ASP A 184 -47.48 -45.43 57.33
CA ASP A 184 -47.17 -44.65 56.12
C ASP A 184 -48.37 -43.78 55.68
N GLU A 185 -48.10 -42.57 55.17
CA GLU A 185 -49.01 -41.88 54.26
C GLU A 185 -48.25 -40.96 53.27
N ASP A 186 -48.54 -41.17 51.98
CA ASP A 186 -48.03 -40.52 50.75
C ASP A 186 -48.41 -39.04 50.59
N LEU A 187 -47.68 -38.28 49.75
CA LEU A 187 -48.29 -37.13 49.04
C LEU A 187 -47.74 -36.82 47.62
N PRO A 188 -48.61 -36.44 46.66
CA PRO A 188 -48.37 -36.49 45.22
C PRO A 188 -48.31 -35.08 44.59
N ALA A 189 -47.10 -34.57 44.34
CA ALA A 189 -46.91 -33.23 43.75
C ALA A 189 -46.14 -33.21 42.41
N LEU A 190 -45.61 -34.35 41.95
CA LEU A 190 -44.64 -34.36 40.84
C LEU A 190 -45.21 -34.58 39.43
N LYS A 191 -46.54 -34.76 39.25
CA LYS A 191 -47.12 -35.10 37.94
C LYS A 191 -47.86 -33.96 37.21
N ARG A 192 -47.79 -32.72 37.70
CA ARG A 192 -48.50 -31.57 37.08
C ARG A 192 -47.61 -30.55 36.37
N ILE A 193 -46.29 -30.69 36.41
CA ILE A 193 -45.35 -29.71 35.81
C ILE A 193 -44.89 -30.13 34.40
N GLU A 194 -45.03 -31.40 34.03
CA GLU A 194 -44.51 -31.93 32.75
C GLU A 194 -45.43 -31.68 31.54
N ALA A 195 -46.68 -31.25 31.75
CA ALA A 195 -47.67 -31.14 30.66
C ALA A 195 -47.73 -29.75 29.96
N ASP A 196 -47.17 -28.70 30.55
CA ASP A 196 -47.33 -27.31 30.06
C ASP A 196 -46.22 -26.86 29.08
N LEU A 197 -45.18 -27.66 28.82
CA LEU A 197 -44.02 -27.27 27.99
C LEU A 197 -44.07 -27.72 26.52
N SER A 198 -45.13 -28.42 26.09
CA SER A 198 -45.11 -29.16 24.82
C SER A 198 -45.98 -28.60 23.69
N SER A 199 -46.63 -27.43 23.84
CA SER A 199 -47.75 -27.03 22.95
C SER A 199 -47.65 -25.70 22.19
N GLU A 200 -46.51 -25.01 22.19
CA GLU A 200 -46.33 -23.80 21.37
C GLU A 200 -45.22 -23.96 20.33
N LEU A 201 -45.56 -24.47 19.13
CA LEU A 201 -44.80 -24.28 17.87
C LEU A 201 -45.56 -24.89 16.69
N LYS A 202 -46.63 -24.22 16.23
CA LYS A 202 -47.14 -24.38 14.85
C LYS A 202 -47.68 -23.05 14.33
N SER A 203 -46.95 -22.44 13.38
CA SER A 203 -47.42 -21.31 12.56
C SER A 203 -47.81 -21.80 11.15
N PRO A 204 -48.81 -21.20 10.48
CA PRO A 204 -49.44 -21.75 9.27
C PRO A 204 -48.88 -21.23 7.93
N ASP A 205 -49.21 -21.97 6.89
CA ASP A 205 -48.90 -21.89 5.45
C ASP A 205 -48.93 -20.52 4.72
N GLY A 206 -48.10 -20.42 3.67
CA GLY A 206 -48.61 -20.26 2.29
C GLY A 206 -48.56 -18.88 1.58
N THR A 207 -47.78 -18.84 0.49
CA THR A 207 -48.04 -18.06 -0.75
C THR A 207 -47.92 -16.52 -0.76
N LYS A 208 -46.71 -16.01 -0.51
CA LYS A 208 -46.23 -14.78 -1.16
C LYS A 208 -44.81 -15.01 -1.66
N VAL A 209 -44.60 -14.93 -2.97
CA VAL A 209 -43.25 -14.83 -3.55
C VAL A 209 -42.70 -13.50 -3.07
N ASP A 210 -41.93 -13.57 -1.99
CA ASP A 210 -41.35 -12.42 -1.31
C ASP A 210 -40.08 -12.01 -2.05
N LEU A 211 -40.00 -10.77 -2.53
CA LEU A 211 -38.82 -10.23 -3.24
C LEU A 211 -37.56 -10.30 -2.35
N PHE A 212 -37.74 -10.34 -1.03
CA PHE A 212 -36.69 -10.61 -0.05
C PHE A 212 -36.17 -12.05 -0.12
N SER A 213 -37.02 -13.05 -0.39
CA SER A 213 -36.56 -14.44 -0.55
C SER A 213 -35.68 -14.65 -1.79
N GLU A 214 -35.90 -13.88 -2.87
CA GLU A 214 -35.06 -13.94 -4.08
C GLU A 214 -33.71 -13.22 -3.91
N ILE A 215 -33.70 -12.04 -3.26
CA ILE A 215 -32.45 -11.32 -2.94
C ILE A 215 -31.63 -12.12 -1.93
N HIS A 216 -32.27 -12.64 -0.88
CA HIS A 216 -31.58 -13.48 0.10
C HIS A 216 -31.13 -14.81 -0.49
N LEU A 217 -31.83 -15.41 -1.48
CA LEU A 217 -31.34 -16.63 -2.14
C LEU A 217 -30.07 -16.37 -2.95
N ASN A 218 -29.94 -15.21 -3.60
CA ASN A 218 -28.72 -14.84 -4.32
C ASN A 218 -27.57 -14.49 -3.38
N GLU A 219 -27.84 -13.80 -2.28
CA GLU A 219 -26.86 -13.54 -1.23
C GLU A 219 -26.41 -14.84 -0.55
N LEU A 220 -27.34 -15.75 -0.28
CA LEU A 220 -27.08 -17.05 0.34
C LEU A 220 -26.27 -17.95 -0.61
N LYS A 221 -26.58 -18.00 -1.91
CA LYS A 221 -25.74 -18.69 -2.91
C LYS A 221 -24.33 -18.09 -3.03
N LYS A 222 -24.20 -16.77 -2.89
CA LYS A 222 -22.89 -16.10 -2.90
C LYS A 222 -22.09 -16.45 -1.65
N LEU A 223 -22.74 -16.49 -0.49
CA LEU A 223 -22.14 -16.93 0.78
C LEU A 223 -21.77 -18.42 0.74
N GLU A 224 -22.61 -19.29 0.18
CA GLU A 224 -22.31 -20.71 -0.03
C GLU A 224 -21.07 -20.89 -0.90
N LYS A 225 -20.96 -20.16 -2.01
CA LYS A 225 -19.78 -20.24 -2.89
C LYS A 225 -18.52 -19.69 -2.22
N GLN A 226 -18.64 -18.63 -1.43
CA GLN A 226 -17.52 -18.11 -0.63
C GLN A 226 -17.10 -19.12 0.45
N LEU A 227 -18.05 -19.78 1.10
CA LEU A 227 -17.80 -20.80 2.10
C LEU A 227 -17.13 -22.04 1.47
N GLU A 228 -17.56 -22.46 0.29
CA GLU A 228 -16.91 -23.55 -0.47
C GLU A 228 -15.46 -23.19 -0.85
N CYS A 229 -15.20 -21.96 -1.30
CA CYS A 229 -13.84 -21.49 -1.56
C CYS A 229 -12.98 -21.51 -0.29
N LEU A 230 -13.49 -20.99 0.82
CA LEU A 230 -12.78 -20.99 2.12
C LEU A 230 -12.55 -22.41 2.65
N GLU A 231 -13.49 -23.33 2.46
CA GLU A 231 -13.30 -24.74 2.82
C GLU A 231 -12.21 -25.40 1.98
N ASN A 232 -12.11 -25.07 0.69
CA ASN A 232 -11.06 -25.59 -0.17
C ASN A 232 -9.68 -24.99 0.17
N GLU A 233 -9.60 -23.70 0.48
CA GLU A 233 -8.38 -23.06 0.98
C GLU A 233 -7.96 -23.66 2.34
N LYS A 234 -8.91 -23.86 3.27
CA LYS A 234 -8.66 -24.54 4.54
C LYS A 234 -8.11 -25.94 4.34
N LYS A 235 -8.66 -26.72 3.39
CA LYS A 235 -8.14 -28.06 3.05
C LYS A 235 -6.71 -27.99 2.52
N CYS A 236 -6.40 -27.03 1.63
CA CYS A 236 -5.05 -26.85 1.08
C CYS A 236 -4.04 -26.43 2.16
N LEU A 237 -4.40 -25.45 3.00
CA LEU A 237 -3.55 -25.01 4.12
C LEU A 237 -3.33 -26.13 5.15
N THR A 238 -4.36 -26.94 5.42
CA THR A 238 -4.21 -28.10 6.32
C THR A 238 -3.29 -29.17 5.73
N ALA A 239 -3.33 -29.38 4.42
CA ALA A 239 -2.41 -30.28 3.72
C ALA A 239 -0.96 -29.77 3.78
N ASN A 240 -0.74 -28.49 3.49
CA ASN A 240 0.59 -27.86 3.58
C ASN A 240 1.14 -27.88 5.01
N LEU A 241 0.30 -27.63 6.01
CA LEU A 241 0.69 -27.72 7.42
C LEU A 241 1.13 -29.16 7.77
N ARG A 242 0.39 -30.16 7.30
CA ARG A 242 0.71 -31.57 7.53
C ARG A 242 2.02 -31.98 6.85
N GLU A 243 2.27 -31.50 5.64
CA GLU A 243 3.53 -31.75 4.92
C GLU A 243 4.71 -31.06 5.62
N SER A 244 4.53 -29.81 6.06
CA SER A 244 5.54 -29.08 6.83
C SER A 244 5.86 -29.77 8.16
N GLN A 245 4.84 -30.27 8.88
CA GLN A 245 5.01 -31.07 10.09
C GLN A 245 5.77 -32.37 9.81
N GLN A 246 5.43 -33.10 8.75
CA GLN A 246 6.16 -34.31 8.38
C GLN A 246 7.63 -34.04 8.02
N ASN A 247 7.93 -32.92 7.36
CA ASN A 247 9.30 -32.54 7.04
C ASN A 247 10.09 -32.14 8.29
N LEU A 248 9.44 -31.46 9.24
CA LEU A 248 10.04 -31.15 10.54
C LEU A 248 10.37 -32.44 11.30
N ASP A 249 9.43 -33.38 11.41
CA ASP A 249 9.63 -34.67 12.09
C ASP A 249 10.79 -35.47 11.48
N LYS A 250 10.89 -35.48 10.14
CA LYS A 250 12.03 -36.11 9.44
C LYS A 250 13.35 -35.46 9.81
N SER A 251 13.44 -34.13 9.73
CA SER A 251 14.66 -33.39 10.08
C SER A 251 15.06 -33.57 11.54
N GLN A 252 14.09 -33.65 12.45
CA GLN A 252 14.32 -33.89 13.87
C GLN A 252 14.81 -35.32 14.12
N SER A 253 14.23 -36.31 13.43
CA SER A 253 14.69 -37.71 13.49
C SER A 253 16.12 -37.86 12.96
N GLU A 254 16.46 -37.18 11.87
CA GLU A 254 17.81 -37.18 11.30
C GLU A 254 18.82 -36.51 12.24
N LEU A 255 18.45 -35.39 12.84
CA LEU A 255 19.29 -34.71 13.84
C LEU A 255 19.49 -35.56 15.10
N GLN A 256 18.45 -36.27 15.56
CA GLN A 256 18.55 -37.17 16.70
C GLN A 256 19.46 -38.37 16.39
N ALA A 257 19.41 -38.90 15.17
CA ALA A 257 20.34 -39.93 14.70
C ALA A 257 21.78 -39.40 14.60
N PHE A 258 21.98 -38.14 14.21
CA PHE A 258 23.29 -37.51 14.23
C PHE A 258 23.82 -37.33 15.66
N MET A 259 22.99 -36.84 16.58
CA MET A 259 23.37 -36.66 17.99
C MET A 259 23.73 -38.00 18.67
N SER A 260 23.01 -39.09 18.35
CA SER A 260 23.35 -40.41 18.91
C SER A 260 24.69 -40.92 18.39
N ARG A 261 25.01 -40.72 17.10
CA ARG A 261 26.34 -41.04 16.54
C ARG A 261 27.45 -40.24 17.21
N VAL A 262 27.25 -38.93 17.42
CA VAL A 262 28.21 -38.07 18.13
C VAL A 262 28.40 -38.52 19.59
N SER A 263 27.33 -38.92 20.27
CA SER A 263 27.42 -39.43 21.64
C SER A 263 28.22 -40.73 21.73
N VAL A 264 28.03 -41.66 20.78
CA VAL A 264 28.83 -42.90 20.72
C VAL A 264 30.30 -42.59 20.49
N LEU A 265 30.59 -41.64 19.59
CA LEU A 265 31.96 -41.20 19.35
C LEU A 265 32.60 -40.56 20.59
N SER A 266 31.85 -39.73 21.33
CA SER A 266 32.31 -39.16 22.60
C SER A 266 32.66 -40.25 23.62
N ALA A 267 31.79 -41.26 23.76
CA ALA A 267 32.02 -42.38 24.67
C ALA A 267 33.26 -43.21 24.28
N HIS A 268 33.51 -43.42 22.98
CA HIS A 268 34.72 -44.10 22.51
C HIS A 268 35.99 -43.30 22.83
N VAL A 269 35.96 -41.98 22.63
CA VAL A 269 37.08 -41.10 22.97
C VAL A 269 37.35 -41.08 24.47
N GLU A 270 36.29 -41.02 25.29
CA GLU A 270 36.40 -41.09 26.75
C GLU A 270 36.97 -42.42 27.23
N ALA A 271 36.54 -43.55 26.65
CA ALA A 271 37.06 -44.87 26.97
C ALA A 271 38.57 -44.98 26.65
N LEU A 272 39.00 -44.47 25.49
CA LEU A 272 40.42 -44.41 25.12
C LEU A 272 41.21 -43.52 26.10
N GLN A 273 40.64 -42.41 26.56
CA GLN A 273 41.27 -41.51 27.52
C GLN A 273 41.37 -42.11 28.92
N GLN A 274 40.38 -42.90 29.35
CA GLN A 274 40.42 -43.64 30.61
C GLN A 274 41.45 -44.77 30.59
N LEU A 275 41.52 -45.53 29.50
CA LEU A 275 42.56 -46.55 29.28
C LEU A 275 43.96 -45.94 29.29
N LYS A 276 44.17 -44.78 28.66
CA LYS A 276 45.44 -44.04 28.74
C LYS A 276 45.81 -43.71 30.19
N LYS A 277 44.86 -43.20 30.98
CA LYS A 277 45.08 -42.88 32.40
C LYS A 277 45.39 -44.13 33.25
N GLN A 278 44.76 -45.26 32.96
CA GLN A 278 45.03 -46.53 33.66
C GLN A 278 46.45 -47.05 33.35
N VAL A 279 46.91 -46.93 32.11
CA VAL A 279 48.27 -47.32 31.71
C VAL A 279 49.32 -46.40 32.34
N GLU A 280 49.08 -45.07 32.34
CA GLU A 280 49.97 -44.11 33.03
C GLU A 280 50.07 -44.40 34.54
N ALA A 281 48.99 -44.90 35.16
CA ALA A 281 48.98 -45.30 36.57
C ALA A 281 49.70 -46.64 36.84
N GLU A 282 49.65 -47.61 35.91
CA GLU A 282 50.35 -48.89 36.05
C GLU A 282 51.87 -48.79 35.79
N ASP A 283 52.32 -47.89 34.90
CA ASP A 283 53.74 -47.67 34.60
C ASP A 283 54.53 -47.06 35.78
N LEU A 284 53.86 -46.36 36.69
CA LEU A 284 54.47 -45.83 37.92
C LEU A 284 54.77 -46.91 38.98
N ALA A 285 54.24 -48.13 38.83
CA ALA A 285 54.17 -49.09 39.93
C ALA A 285 55.23 -50.21 39.96
N LYS A 286 56.09 -50.43 38.94
CA LYS A 286 57.00 -51.61 38.97
C LYS A 286 58.42 -51.35 38.44
N LYS A 287 59.39 -51.23 39.37
CA LYS A 287 60.85 -51.32 39.12
C LYS A 287 61.35 -52.77 39.29
N THR A 288 61.95 -53.30 38.19
CA THR A 288 63.03 -54.32 38.05
C THR A 288 62.83 -55.76 38.62
N PRO A 289 63.71 -56.76 38.34
CA PRO A 289 63.86 -57.47 37.04
C PRO A 289 63.95 -59.03 37.18
N LYS A 290 63.72 -59.80 36.09
CA LYS A 290 64.35 -61.11 35.76
C LYS A 290 64.12 -61.40 34.26
N ASP A 291 65.18 -61.68 33.50
CA ASP A 291 65.21 -61.59 32.03
C ASP A 291 64.18 -62.47 31.28
N ASP A 292 63.80 -63.64 31.78
CA ASP A 292 62.73 -64.45 31.15
C ASP A 292 61.32 -63.88 31.40
N MET A 293 61.11 -63.30 32.58
CA MET A 293 59.85 -62.62 32.90
C MET A 293 59.80 -61.24 32.22
N ILE A 294 60.96 -60.63 31.95
CA ILE A 294 61.08 -59.41 31.15
C ILE A 294 60.79 -59.72 29.69
N ALA A 295 61.31 -60.81 29.12
CA ALA A 295 61.04 -61.22 27.75
C ALA A 295 59.55 -61.56 27.54
N GLU A 296 58.93 -62.27 28.49
CA GLU A 296 57.49 -62.58 28.42
C GLU A 296 56.64 -61.33 28.64
N LYS A 297 57.03 -60.41 29.55
CA LYS A 297 56.38 -59.11 29.71
C LYS A 297 56.57 -58.22 28.49
N LEU A 298 57.75 -58.17 27.88
CA LEU A 298 58.00 -57.45 26.63
C LEU A 298 57.17 -58.04 25.50
N ARG A 299 57.03 -59.37 25.42
CA ARG A 299 56.19 -60.03 24.43
C ARG A 299 54.70 -59.74 24.64
N ALA A 300 54.24 -59.72 25.90
CA ALA A 300 52.89 -59.32 26.26
C ALA A 300 52.63 -57.82 25.98
N ILE A 301 53.59 -56.95 26.30
CA ILE A 301 53.52 -55.51 26.04
C ILE A 301 53.54 -55.25 24.53
N VAL A 302 54.41 -55.90 23.77
CA VAL A 302 54.45 -55.81 22.30
C VAL A 302 53.16 -56.35 21.71
N SER A 303 52.60 -57.44 22.22
CA SER A 303 51.30 -57.96 21.79
C SER A 303 50.17 -56.97 22.08
N GLN A 304 50.17 -56.33 23.26
CA GLN A 304 49.23 -55.27 23.60
C GLN A 304 49.38 -54.04 22.72
N TYR A 305 50.60 -53.58 22.45
CA TYR A 305 50.87 -52.48 21.51
C TYR A 305 50.46 -52.83 20.08
N THR A 306 50.65 -54.08 19.67
CA THR A 306 50.23 -54.55 18.34
C THR A 306 48.71 -54.57 18.23
N ASN A 307 48.02 -55.01 19.29
CA ASN A 307 46.56 -55.02 19.34
C ASN A 307 45.99 -53.59 19.43
N TRP A 308 46.66 -52.70 20.17
CA TRP A 308 46.35 -51.27 20.23
C TRP A 308 46.55 -50.59 18.88
N PHE A 309 47.65 -50.86 18.19
CA PHE A 309 47.91 -50.33 16.86
C PHE A 309 46.87 -50.84 15.84
N LEU A 310 46.42 -52.09 15.97
CA LEU A 310 45.39 -52.67 15.13
C LEU A 310 44.00 -52.05 15.38
N LEU A 311 43.59 -51.90 16.64
CA LEU A 311 42.32 -51.25 16.98
C LEU A 311 42.33 -49.76 16.65
N SER A 312 43.41 -49.05 16.99
CA SER A 312 43.56 -47.64 16.64
C SER A 312 43.61 -47.46 15.13
N GLY A 313 44.22 -48.38 14.39
CA GLY A 313 44.22 -48.37 12.92
C GLY A 313 42.80 -48.50 12.36
N LYS A 314 42.02 -49.47 12.85
CA LYS A 314 40.62 -49.67 12.45
C LYS A 314 39.73 -48.46 12.80
N GLU A 315 39.93 -47.85 13.96
CA GLU A 315 39.17 -46.66 14.37
C GLU A 315 39.58 -45.42 13.57
N ILE A 316 40.86 -45.28 13.23
CA ILE A 316 41.32 -44.22 12.32
C ILE A 316 40.72 -44.41 10.93
N ASP A 317 40.59 -45.65 10.45
CA ASP A 317 40.03 -45.93 9.13
C ASP A 317 38.52 -45.69 9.08
N THR A 318 37.77 -46.01 10.15
CA THR A 318 36.35 -45.67 10.27
C THR A 318 36.15 -44.17 10.41
N LEU A 319 36.96 -43.48 11.22
CA LEU A 319 36.92 -42.01 11.32
C LEU A 319 37.26 -41.34 9.99
N LYS A 320 38.22 -41.86 9.22
CA LYS A 320 38.50 -41.37 7.87
C LYS A 320 37.31 -41.56 6.94
N ALA A 321 36.63 -42.70 7.00
CA ALA A 321 35.43 -42.96 6.19
C ALA A 321 34.29 -41.98 6.55
N ASP A 322 34.04 -41.78 7.84
CA ASP A 322 33.04 -40.83 8.34
C ASP A 322 33.40 -39.37 7.99
N LEU A 323 34.68 -39.01 8.03
CA LEU A 323 35.15 -37.67 7.65
C LEU A 323 34.99 -37.44 6.13
N ILE A 324 35.20 -38.47 5.31
CA ILE A 324 34.93 -38.41 3.85
C ILE A 324 33.43 -38.25 3.59
N GLU A 325 32.57 -38.96 4.33
CA GLU A 325 31.11 -38.85 4.21
C GLU A 325 30.61 -37.46 4.67
N LEU A 326 31.12 -36.96 5.79
CA LEU A 326 30.87 -35.59 6.27
C LEU A 326 31.38 -34.54 5.28
N GLN A 327 32.57 -34.72 4.72
CA GLN A 327 33.12 -33.83 3.72
C GLN A 327 32.29 -33.83 2.43
N LYS A 328 31.69 -34.96 2.06
CA LYS A 328 30.75 -35.05 0.93
C LYS A 328 29.41 -34.35 1.21
N ASN A 329 28.94 -34.37 2.46
CA ASN A 329 27.71 -33.68 2.87
C ASN A 329 27.91 -32.18 3.09
N LEU A 330 29.09 -31.75 3.54
CA LEU A 330 29.47 -30.34 3.70
C LEU A 330 29.89 -29.69 2.36
N ASN A 331 30.57 -30.42 1.49
CA ASN A 331 30.78 -30.02 0.11
C ASN A 331 29.54 -30.37 -0.72
N CYS A 332 28.49 -29.55 -0.58
CA CYS A 332 27.62 -29.25 -1.71
C CYS A 332 28.22 -28.02 -2.43
N PRO A 333 29.26 -28.17 -3.27
CA PRO A 333 29.85 -27.05 -3.99
C PRO A 333 28.80 -26.37 -4.87
N ASP A 334 27.79 -27.11 -5.35
CA ASP A 334 26.71 -26.57 -6.16
C ASP A 334 25.89 -25.51 -5.42
N ALA A 335 25.39 -25.80 -4.21
CA ALA A 335 24.58 -24.82 -3.48
C ALA A 335 25.37 -23.56 -3.11
N MET A 336 26.64 -23.70 -2.71
CA MET A 336 27.46 -22.55 -2.34
C MET A 336 27.93 -21.74 -3.56
N VAL A 337 28.21 -22.39 -4.69
CA VAL A 337 28.54 -21.72 -5.96
C VAL A 337 27.30 -21.03 -6.55
N LEU A 338 26.14 -21.66 -6.49
CA LEU A 338 24.87 -21.05 -6.89
C LEU A 338 24.57 -19.81 -6.07
N LEU A 339 24.69 -19.88 -4.73
CA LEU A 339 24.52 -18.71 -3.87
C LEU A 339 25.55 -17.62 -4.15
N ARG A 340 26.83 -17.97 -4.40
CA ARG A 340 27.85 -16.97 -4.80
C ARG A 340 27.54 -16.33 -6.15
N ASN A 341 27.05 -17.10 -7.11
CA ASN A 341 26.64 -16.59 -8.43
C ASN A 341 25.40 -15.69 -8.31
N GLU A 342 24.41 -16.07 -7.50
CA GLU A 342 23.23 -15.25 -7.20
C GLU A 342 23.61 -13.94 -6.50
N ILE A 343 24.47 -14.00 -5.48
CA ILE A 343 24.99 -12.80 -4.80
C ILE A 343 25.73 -11.89 -5.80
N THR A 344 26.54 -12.47 -6.68
CA THR A 344 27.28 -11.69 -7.69
C THR A 344 26.32 -11.07 -8.71
N ASN A 345 25.29 -11.80 -9.14
CA ASN A 345 24.26 -11.29 -10.04
C ASN A 345 23.42 -10.19 -9.38
N LEU A 346 23.04 -10.34 -8.12
CA LEU A 346 22.32 -9.31 -7.36
C LEU A 346 23.20 -8.07 -7.18
N LYS A 347 24.50 -8.24 -6.91
CA LYS A 347 25.45 -7.14 -6.80
C LYS A 347 25.60 -6.38 -8.13
N ASN A 348 25.69 -7.11 -9.25
CA ASN A 348 25.75 -6.48 -10.58
C ASN A 348 24.44 -5.76 -10.93
N LYS A 349 23.28 -6.36 -10.62
CA LYS A 349 21.98 -5.71 -10.79
C LYS A 349 21.90 -4.43 -9.95
N LEU A 350 22.29 -4.49 -8.68
CA LEU A 350 22.32 -3.33 -7.78
C LEU A 350 23.20 -2.22 -8.36
N LEU A 351 24.42 -2.54 -8.80
CA LEU A 351 25.33 -1.58 -9.43
C LEU A 351 24.71 -0.94 -10.67
N THR A 352 24.06 -1.72 -11.54
CA THR A 352 23.38 -1.17 -12.72
C THR A 352 22.17 -0.32 -12.37
N THR A 353 21.44 -0.63 -11.29
CA THR A 353 20.32 0.21 -10.84
C THR A 353 20.80 1.49 -10.17
N GLU A 354 21.89 1.44 -9.41
CA GLU A 354 22.52 2.64 -8.83
C GLU A 354 23.06 3.56 -9.93
N GLN A 355 23.73 2.99 -10.94
CA GLN A 355 24.23 3.79 -12.07
C GLN A 355 23.08 4.41 -12.88
N LYS A 356 22.02 3.65 -13.18
CA LYS A 356 20.81 4.22 -13.81
C LYS A 356 20.14 5.29 -12.96
N SER A 357 20.13 5.13 -11.63
CA SER A 357 19.59 6.14 -10.72
C SER A 357 20.40 7.43 -10.77
N LEU A 358 21.74 7.33 -10.82
CA LEU A 358 22.63 8.48 -10.97
C LEU A 358 22.45 9.17 -12.31
N ASP A 359 22.36 8.41 -13.40
CA ASP A 359 22.13 8.94 -14.74
C ASP A 359 20.77 9.68 -14.80
N LEU A 360 19.70 9.07 -14.28
CA LEU A 360 18.38 9.72 -14.21
C LEU A 360 18.39 10.96 -13.32
N GLN A 361 19.17 10.97 -12.25
CA GLN A 361 19.31 12.14 -11.39
C GLN A 361 20.01 13.28 -12.13
N ALA A 362 21.07 12.99 -12.89
CA ALA A 362 21.73 13.97 -13.75
C ALA A 362 20.78 14.48 -14.86
N ASP A 363 20.00 13.60 -15.49
CA ASP A 363 19.00 13.99 -16.49
C ASP A 363 17.93 14.92 -15.89
N VAL A 364 17.47 14.65 -14.67
CA VAL A 364 16.52 15.53 -13.96
C VAL A 364 17.16 16.89 -13.68
N GLU A 365 18.41 16.96 -13.25
CA GLU A 365 19.12 18.23 -13.03
C GLU A 365 19.25 19.04 -14.33
N ILE A 366 19.60 18.39 -15.45
CA ILE A 366 19.69 19.04 -16.76
C ILE A 366 18.31 19.53 -17.22
N LEU A 367 17.27 18.71 -17.11
CA LEU A 367 15.90 19.09 -17.45
C LEU A 367 15.40 20.25 -16.60
N THR A 368 15.75 20.27 -15.32
CA THR A 368 15.43 21.37 -14.39
C THR A 368 16.08 22.67 -14.87
N ALA A 369 17.37 22.65 -15.20
CA ALA A 369 18.08 23.83 -15.71
C ALA A 369 17.50 24.33 -17.05
N ILE A 370 17.16 23.42 -17.97
CA ILE A 370 16.51 23.77 -19.25
C ILE A 370 15.14 24.39 -19.01
N SER A 371 14.32 23.79 -18.13
CA SER A 371 12.98 24.28 -17.80
C SER A 371 13.04 25.66 -17.13
N GLN A 372 13.99 25.87 -16.24
CA GLN A 372 14.22 27.16 -15.60
C GLN A 372 14.59 28.25 -16.63
N ASN A 373 15.50 27.95 -17.56
CA ASN A 373 15.89 28.89 -18.61
C ASN A 373 14.73 29.17 -19.59
N ALA A 374 13.97 28.14 -19.97
CA ALA A 374 12.77 28.29 -20.78
C ALA A 374 11.74 29.18 -20.07
N GLY A 375 11.48 28.93 -18.79
CA GLY A 375 10.58 29.72 -17.95
C GLY A 375 10.95 31.19 -17.86
N GLN A 376 12.23 31.51 -17.66
CA GLN A 376 12.71 32.89 -17.63
C GLN A 376 12.52 33.61 -18.98
N SER A 377 12.85 32.93 -20.09
CA SER A 377 12.67 33.45 -21.44
C SER A 377 11.18 33.72 -21.75
N LEU A 378 10.33 32.78 -21.36
CA LEU A 378 8.87 32.87 -21.53
C LEU A 378 8.29 34.01 -20.68
N GLY A 379 8.66 34.11 -19.40
CA GLY A 379 8.26 35.22 -18.54
C GLY A 379 8.65 36.59 -19.10
N SER A 380 9.85 36.71 -19.68
CA SER A 380 10.29 37.94 -20.36
C SER A 380 9.44 38.27 -21.60
N ALA A 381 9.17 37.27 -22.44
CA ALA A 381 8.31 37.43 -23.62
C ALA A 381 6.87 37.81 -23.24
N ARG A 382 6.32 37.21 -22.18
CA ARG A 382 5.00 37.55 -21.61
C ARG A 382 4.96 39.02 -21.19
N ASN A 383 5.93 39.47 -20.39
CA ASN A 383 5.98 40.86 -19.93
C ASN A 383 6.05 41.84 -21.11
N THR A 384 6.83 41.51 -22.14
CA THR A 384 6.94 42.32 -23.36
C THR A 384 5.61 42.39 -24.11
N LEU A 385 4.89 41.26 -24.25
CA LEU A 385 3.57 41.22 -24.91
C LEU A 385 2.51 42.00 -24.14
N VAL A 386 2.54 41.99 -22.81
CA VAL A 386 1.63 42.80 -21.98
C VAL A 386 1.86 44.29 -22.23
N VAL A 387 3.13 44.73 -22.26
CA VAL A 387 3.48 46.13 -22.57
C VAL A 387 3.03 46.52 -23.99
N LEU A 388 3.32 45.69 -24.99
CA LEU A 388 2.89 45.93 -26.37
C LEU A 388 1.37 46.01 -26.51
N SER A 389 0.64 45.17 -25.78
CA SER A 389 -0.82 45.18 -25.75
C SER A 389 -1.37 46.50 -25.17
N ASP A 390 -0.77 46.99 -24.07
CA ASP A 390 -1.17 48.26 -23.47
C ASP A 390 -0.83 49.46 -24.39
N GLU A 391 0.31 49.44 -25.11
CA GLU A 391 0.66 50.47 -26.10
C GLU A 391 -0.28 50.46 -27.33
N LEU A 392 -0.63 49.28 -27.83
CA LEU A 392 -1.58 49.11 -28.95
C LEU A 392 -2.98 49.62 -28.57
N ALA A 393 -3.44 49.33 -27.35
CA ALA A 393 -4.70 49.85 -26.84
C ALA A 393 -4.69 51.38 -26.77
N GLN A 394 -3.61 52.01 -26.29
CA GLN A 394 -3.45 53.46 -26.26
C GLN A 394 -3.50 54.09 -27.67
N LEU A 395 -2.78 53.49 -28.63
CA LEU A 395 -2.80 53.90 -30.04
C LEU A 395 -4.20 53.80 -30.64
N TYR A 396 -4.93 52.72 -30.37
CA TYR A 396 -6.29 52.53 -30.84
C TYR A 396 -7.25 53.59 -30.28
N HIS A 397 -7.15 53.87 -28.98
CA HIS A 397 -7.91 54.94 -28.35
C HIS A 397 -7.63 56.30 -28.98
N LEU A 398 -6.38 56.63 -29.28
CA LEU A 398 -6.02 57.90 -29.91
C LEU A 398 -6.63 58.03 -31.32
N VAL A 399 -6.54 56.97 -32.13
CA VAL A 399 -7.12 56.94 -33.49
C VAL A 399 -8.65 57.06 -33.45
N CYS A 400 -9.32 56.35 -32.54
CA CYS A 400 -10.77 56.49 -32.34
C CYS A 400 -11.17 57.91 -31.91
N THR A 401 -10.39 58.53 -31.03
CA THR A 401 -10.61 59.92 -30.59
C THR A 401 -10.50 60.90 -31.75
N VAL A 402 -9.51 60.73 -32.63
CA VAL A 402 -9.32 61.56 -33.83
C VAL A 402 -10.47 61.35 -34.84
N ASN A 403 -11.03 60.15 -34.93
CA ASN A 403 -12.14 59.82 -35.83
C ASN A 403 -13.54 60.22 -35.28
N GLY A 404 -13.64 60.68 -34.04
CA GLY A 404 -14.95 60.95 -33.39
C GLY A 404 -15.76 59.70 -33.08
N GLU A 405 -15.12 58.52 -33.04
CA GLU A 405 -15.75 57.24 -32.76
C GLU A 405 -15.48 56.82 -31.31
N THR A 406 -16.48 56.25 -30.63
CA THR A 406 -16.26 55.65 -29.32
C THR A 406 -15.55 54.30 -29.51
N PRO A 407 -14.36 54.10 -28.93
CA PRO A 407 -13.60 52.87 -29.08
C PRO A 407 -14.42 51.66 -28.61
N ASN A 408 -14.40 50.59 -29.40
CA ASN A 408 -15.15 49.38 -29.08
C ASN A 408 -14.52 48.68 -27.87
N ARG A 409 -15.32 48.48 -26.81
CA ARG A 409 -14.90 47.91 -25.50
C ARG A 409 -14.36 46.47 -25.59
N VAL A 410 -14.53 45.80 -26.72
CA VAL A 410 -14.07 44.43 -26.99
C VAL A 410 -12.54 44.30 -26.91
N LEU A 411 -11.78 45.40 -27.09
CA LEU A 411 -10.32 45.39 -26.98
C LEU A 411 -9.78 45.47 -25.54
N LEU A 412 -10.61 45.88 -24.56
CA LEU A 412 -10.21 45.99 -23.15
C LEU A 412 -10.61 44.75 -22.31
N ASP A 413 -11.59 43.96 -22.76
CA ASP A 413 -12.14 42.84 -21.99
C ASP A 413 -11.25 41.58 -22.00
N HIS A 414 -10.22 41.50 -22.85
CA HIS A 414 -9.25 40.40 -22.81
C HIS A 414 -8.33 40.40 -21.58
N LYS A 415 -8.33 41.51 -20.81
CA LYS A 415 -7.64 41.57 -19.50
C LYS A 415 -8.47 40.95 -18.37
N SER A 416 -9.75 40.63 -18.61
CA SER A 416 -10.71 40.18 -17.59
C SER A 416 -11.25 38.76 -17.75
N ASP A 417 -10.81 38.01 -18.77
CA ASP A 417 -10.97 36.55 -18.77
C ASP A 417 -9.90 35.91 -17.87
N GLU A 418 -9.88 36.32 -16.60
CA GLU A 418 -9.33 35.53 -15.52
C GLU A 418 -10.23 34.29 -15.33
N LEU A 419 -9.87 33.27 -16.11
CA LEU A 419 -9.71 31.87 -15.72
C LEU A 419 -10.94 31.12 -15.17
N ASP A 420 -11.24 30.00 -15.83
CA ASP A 420 -11.48 28.71 -15.16
C ASP A 420 -10.22 28.30 -14.34
N SER A 421 -9.93 29.11 -13.32
CA SER A 421 -8.83 28.95 -12.36
C SER A 421 -9.04 27.68 -11.51
N ASP A 422 -10.24 27.14 -11.51
CA ASP A 422 -10.61 25.95 -10.74
C ASP A 422 -9.94 24.69 -11.31
N SER A 423 -9.75 24.62 -12.63
CA SER A 423 -9.12 23.46 -13.29
C SER A 423 -7.62 23.38 -12.98
N LEU A 424 -6.93 24.53 -13.03
CA LEU A 424 -5.49 24.64 -12.77
C LEU A 424 -5.19 24.62 -11.27
N SER A 425 -6.04 25.21 -10.43
CA SER A 425 -5.92 25.15 -8.97
C SER A 425 -6.17 23.74 -8.44
N ALA A 426 -7.09 22.98 -9.03
CA ALA A 426 -7.31 21.57 -8.69
C ALA A 426 -6.11 20.68 -9.04
N ILE A 427 -5.48 20.90 -10.19
CA ILE A 427 -4.22 20.24 -10.57
C ILE A 427 -3.12 20.64 -9.58
N GLN A 428 -3.02 21.92 -9.23
CA GLN A 428 -2.04 22.46 -8.29
C GLN A 428 -2.21 21.97 -6.84
N ALA A 429 -3.44 21.62 -6.43
CA ALA A 429 -3.74 21.01 -5.14
C ALA A 429 -3.44 19.50 -5.13
N GLN A 430 -3.70 18.80 -6.24
CA GLN A 430 -3.38 17.37 -6.39
C GLN A 430 -1.86 17.09 -6.41
N PHE A 431 -1.05 17.99 -6.96
CA PHE A 431 0.42 17.83 -6.95
C PHE A 431 1.09 18.22 -5.62
N LYS A 432 0.37 18.93 -4.73
CA LYS A 432 0.88 19.35 -3.42
C LYS A 432 0.48 18.42 -2.27
N SER A 433 -0.49 17.53 -2.47
CA SER A 433 -0.90 16.58 -1.44
C SER A 433 -0.06 15.32 -1.52
N ASP A 434 0.77 15.14 -0.49
CA ASP A 434 1.46 13.93 -0.09
C ASP A 434 2.70 13.52 -0.90
N THR A 435 3.85 13.72 -0.24
CA THR A 435 5.14 13.02 -0.43
C THR A 435 6.22 13.65 -1.33
N LEU A 436 6.28 14.97 -1.54
CA LEU A 436 7.35 15.60 -2.34
C LEU A 436 7.89 16.94 -1.80
N ALA A 437 8.05 17.07 -0.48
CA ALA A 437 8.69 18.26 0.11
C ALA A 437 10.18 18.43 -0.29
N SER A 438 10.84 17.39 -0.83
CA SER A 438 12.23 17.46 -1.32
C SER A 438 12.37 17.76 -2.82
N LYS A 439 11.27 17.85 -3.58
CA LYS A 439 11.25 18.11 -5.04
C LYS A 439 10.29 19.25 -5.42
N ALA A 440 10.08 20.20 -4.52
CA ALA A 440 9.24 21.38 -4.79
C ALA A 440 9.77 22.22 -5.98
N GLN A 441 11.10 22.28 -6.15
CA GLN A 441 11.74 23.07 -7.20
C GLN A 441 11.36 22.60 -8.61
N THR A 442 11.37 21.29 -8.87
CA THR A 442 11.05 20.71 -10.19
C THR A 442 9.60 20.95 -10.63
N ILE A 443 8.69 21.11 -9.67
CA ILE A 443 7.26 21.38 -9.95
C ILE A 443 7.07 22.84 -10.34
N GLU A 444 7.78 23.76 -9.69
CA GLU A 444 7.79 25.19 -10.01
C GLU A 444 8.38 25.43 -11.41
N ASP A 445 9.44 24.69 -11.78
CA ASP A 445 10.09 24.81 -13.09
C ASP A 445 9.25 24.26 -14.25
N LEU A 446 8.45 23.20 -14.03
CA LEU A 446 7.47 22.71 -15.01
C LEU A 446 6.25 23.63 -15.11
N GLN A 447 5.95 24.38 -14.05
CA GLN A 447 4.90 25.40 -14.02
C GLN A 447 5.21 26.53 -15.01
N ALA A 448 6.49 26.86 -15.21
CA ALA A 448 6.93 27.84 -16.18
C ALA A 448 6.67 27.42 -17.65
N LEU A 449 6.33 26.16 -17.91
CA LEU A 449 5.84 25.73 -19.23
C LEU A 449 4.36 26.07 -19.46
N SER A 450 3.56 26.20 -18.38
CA SER A 450 2.16 26.66 -18.46
C SER A 450 2.07 28.09 -19.00
N ASP A 451 3.09 28.91 -18.73
CA ASP A 451 3.23 30.25 -19.30
C ASP A 451 3.28 30.25 -20.84
N ALA A 452 3.61 29.12 -21.50
CA ALA A 452 3.61 29.02 -22.97
C ALA A 452 2.20 29.17 -23.55
N ILE A 453 1.21 28.59 -22.86
CA ILE A 453 -0.20 28.64 -23.28
C ILE A 453 -0.73 30.06 -23.08
N GLU A 454 -0.34 30.72 -21.99
CA GLU A 454 -0.70 32.11 -21.72
C GLU A 454 -0.08 33.05 -22.75
N ILE A 455 1.18 32.86 -23.12
CA ILE A 455 1.83 33.66 -24.17
C ILE A 455 1.12 33.53 -25.51
N ARG A 456 0.70 32.33 -25.90
CA ARG A 456 -0.07 32.15 -27.13
C ARG A 456 -1.34 33.01 -27.13
N LYS A 457 -2.06 33.06 -26.00
CA LYS A 457 -3.25 33.93 -25.85
C LYS A 457 -2.90 35.41 -25.94
N TYR A 458 -1.79 35.84 -25.34
CA TYR A 458 -1.31 37.22 -25.48
C TYR A 458 -0.93 37.57 -26.92
N VAL A 459 -0.31 36.65 -27.64
CA VAL A 459 0.00 36.82 -29.07
C VAL A 459 -1.29 36.96 -29.90
N ASP A 460 -2.29 36.11 -29.65
CA ASP A 460 -3.60 36.19 -30.34
C ASP A 460 -4.29 37.53 -30.04
N THR A 461 -4.24 37.99 -28.78
CA THR A 461 -4.79 39.29 -28.35
C THR A 461 -4.10 40.47 -29.04
N VAL A 462 -2.76 40.45 -29.10
CA VAL A 462 -1.97 41.48 -29.80
C VAL A 462 -2.26 41.47 -31.30
N ALA A 463 -2.43 40.30 -31.91
CA ALA A 463 -2.79 40.18 -33.33
C ALA A 463 -4.17 40.79 -33.63
N ASP A 464 -5.16 40.54 -32.77
CA ASP A 464 -6.49 41.15 -32.88
C ASP A 464 -6.43 42.66 -32.68
N GLN A 465 -5.69 43.15 -31.67
CA GLN A 465 -5.45 44.59 -31.46
C GLN A 465 -4.87 45.28 -32.69
N ILE A 466 -3.86 44.68 -33.32
CA ILE A 466 -3.26 45.19 -34.56
C ILE A 466 -4.30 45.24 -35.69
N LYS A 467 -5.14 44.22 -35.82
CA LYS A 467 -6.17 44.15 -36.86
C LYS A 467 -7.20 45.28 -36.71
N TYR A 468 -7.69 45.53 -35.49
CA TYR A 468 -8.65 46.61 -35.24
C TYR A 468 -8.02 47.99 -35.39
N LEU A 469 -6.77 48.16 -34.94
CA LEU A 469 -6.02 49.39 -35.15
C LEU A 469 -5.85 49.68 -36.64
N LYS A 470 -5.46 48.68 -37.44
CA LYS A 470 -5.31 48.81 -38.88
C LYS A 470 -6.63 49.23 -39.56
N ALA A 471 -7.75 48.58 -39.21
CA ALA A 471 -9.05 48.93 -39.76
C ALA A 471 -9.47 50.37 -39.39
N SER A 472 -9.18 50.81 -38.16
CA SER A 472 -9.48 52.18 -37.71
C SER A 472 -8.62 53.21 -38.45
N VAL A 473 -7.33 52.92 -38.66
CA VAL A 473 -6.41 53.78 -39.41
C VAL A 473 -6.78 53.84 -40.90
N GLU A 474 -7.14 52.71 -41.53
CA GLU A 474 -7.63 52.68 -42.91
C GLU A 474 -8.89 53.56 -43.06
N LYS A 475 -9.80 53.49 -42.08
CA LYS A 475 -10.99 54.35 -42.05
C LYS A 475 -10.64 55.83 -41.89
N THR A 476 -9.67 56.18 -41.03
CA THR A 476 -9.14 57.56 -40.94
C THR A 476 -8.59 58.04 -42.28
N ILE A 477 -7.82 57.20 -42.97
CA ILE A 477 -7.23 57.52 -44.28
C ILE A 477 -8.34 57.74 -45.33
N ASP A 478 -9.37 56.90 -45.34
CA ASP A 478 -10.49 57.03 -46.27
C ASP A 478 -11.33 58.28 -45.98
N MET A 479 -11.61 58.59 -44.71
CA MET A 479 -12.28 59.85 -44.32
C MET A 479 -11.49 61.07 -44.80
N ASN A 480 -10.16 61.05 -44.69
CA ASN A 480 -9.30 62.14 -45.13
C ASN A 480 -9.27 62.29 -46.67
N LYS A 481 -9.34 61.18 -47.41
CA LYS A 481 -9.50 61.20 -48.88
C LYS A 481 -10.85 61.76 -49.33
N HIS A 482 -11.94 61.51 -48.58
CA HIS A 482 -13.28 61.97 -48.92
C HIS A 482 -13.54 63.43 -48.47
N GLY A 483 -12.91 63.90 -47.40
CA GLY A 483 -12.92 65.31 -46.98
C GLY A 483 -12.21 66.25 -47.97
N SER A 484 -11.18 65.76 -48.68
CA SER A 484 -10.46 66.54 -49.70
C SER A 484 -11.23 66.67 -51.03
N ARG A 485 -12.28 65.86 -51.24
CA ARG A 485 -13.01 65.75 -52.52
C ARG A 485 -14.42 66.33 -52.49
N SER A 486 -14.86 66.86 -51.35
CA SER A 486 -16.22 67.38 -51.11
C SER A 486 -16.31 68.91 -51.01
N THR A 487 -15.21 69.64 -51.24
CA THR A 487 -15.19 71.12 -51.28
C THR A 487 -15.68 71.72 -52.59
N SER A 488 -16.19 70.92 -53.52
CA SER A 488 -16.83 71.40 -54.74
C SER A 488 -18.30 70.99 -54.76
N THR A 489 -19.18 72.00 -54.84
CA THR A 489 -20.61 71.94 -55.21
C THR A 489 -21.61 71.37 -54.20
N SER A 490 -22.31 72.26 -53.49
CA SER A 490 -23.77 72.51 -53.60
C SER A 490 -24.27 73.33 -52.41
N GLY A 491 -25.22 74.24 -52.65
CA GLY A 491 -25.66 75.25 -51.70
C GLY A 491 -27.09 75.07 -51.19
N GLY A 492 -27.44 75.90 -50.21
CA GLY A 492 -28.82 76.33 -49.95
C GLY A 492 -29.64 75.45 -49.01
N GLU A 493 -30.09 74.29 -49.48
CA GLU A 493 -31.12 73.46 -48.80
C GLU A 493 -30.55 72.48 -47.77
N ASP A 494 -29.22 72.41 -47.71
CA ASP A 494 -28.45 71.47 -46.90
C ASP A 494 -28.28 71.91 -45.43
N LYS A 495 -28.74 73.12 -45.06
CA LYS A 495 -28.53 73.71 -43.73
C LYS A 495 -29.60 73.30 -42.70
N GLU A 496 -30.88 73.38 -43.04
CA GLU A 496 -31.98 72.97 -42.15
C GLU A 496 -31.96 71.45 -41.93
N ASN A 497 -31.79 70.67 -43.01
CA ASN A 497 -31.58 69.22 -42.89
C ASN A 497 -30.30 68.88 -42.12
N ARG A 498 -29.23 69.68 -42.20
CA ARG A 498 -28.03 69.48 -41.34
C ARG A 498 -28.30 69.76 -39.89
N GLU A 499 -29.05 70.82 -39.57
CA GLU A 499 -29.40 71.15 -38.19
C GLU A 499 -30.30 70.05 -37.59
N GLU A 500 -31.33 69.59 -38.30
CA GLU A 500 -32.15 68.48 -37.84
C GLU A 500 -31.37 67.16 -37.72
N ILE A 501 -30.48 66.85 -38.69
CA ILE A 501 -29.59 65.69 -38.61
C ILE A 501 -28.60 65.83 -37.44
N SER A 502 -28.11 67.04 -37.17
CA SER A 502 -27.21 67.35 -36.05
C SER A 502 -27.91 67.18 -34.70
N ASP A 503 -29.15 67.67 -34.56
CA ASP A 503 -29.95 67.53 -33.34
C ASP A 503 -30.33 66.07 -33.07
N LEU A 504 -30.67 65.31 -34.12
CA LEU A 504 -30.90 63.87 -34.02
C LEU A 504 -29.61 63.12 -33.68
N GLN A 505 -28.47 63.51 -34.23
CA GLN A 505 -27.16 62.96 -33.86
C GLN A 505 -26.83 63.26 -32.39
N GLU A 506 -27.12 64.46 -31.90
CA GLU A 506 -26.87 64.83 -30.50
C GLU A 506 -27.78 64.05 -29.53
N GLN A 507 -29.05 63.82 -29.90
CA GLN A 507 -29.96 62.96 -29.15
C GLN A 507 -29.51 61.48 -29.16
N ILE A 508 -29.02 60.98 -30.29
CA ILE A 508 -28.44 59.63 -30.37
C ILE A 508 -27.20 59.51 -29.48
N ILE A 509 -26.34 60.54 -29.43
CA ILE A 509 -25.17 60.56 -28.55
C ILE A 509 -25.59 60.55 -27.08
N LYS A 510 -26.58 61.36 -26.68
CA LYS A 510 -27.15 61.35 -25.32
C LYS A 510 -27.75 60.00 -24.95
N LEU A 511 -28.50 59.37 -25.84
CA LEU A 511 -29.07 58.04 -25.58
C LEU A 511 -27.99 56.96 -25.48
N LYS A 512 -26.95 57.03 -26.32
CA LYS A 512 -25.79 56.11 -26.24
C LYS A 512 -25.00 56.28 -24.94
N SER A 513 -24.79 57.51 -24.47
CA SER A 513 -24.10 57.75 -23.19
C SER A 513 -24.91 57.23 -22.00
N LEU A 514 -26.23 57.42 -22.02
CA LEU A 514 -27.14 56.94 -20.97
C LEU A 514 -27.25 55.41 -20.96
N LEU A 515 -27.26 54.78 -22.13
CA LEU A 515 -27.16 53.33 -22.28
C LEU A 515 -25.82 52.80 -21.75
N SER A 516 -24.71 53.50 -22.03
CA SER A 516 -23.38 53.15 -21.51
C SER A 516 -23.33 53.21 -19.99
N ALA A 517 -23.85 54.29 -19.38
CA ALA A 517 -23.92 54.43 -17.93
C ALA A 517 -24.78 53.34 -17.28
N LYS A 518 -25.90 52.95 -17.90
CA LYS A 518 -26.73 51.83 -17.42
C LYS A 518 -26.02 50.48 -17.54
N ARG A 519 -25.27 50.25 -18.62
CA ARG A 519 -24.44 49.04 -18.77
C ARG A 519 -23.33 48.98 -17.72
N GLU A 520 -22.72 50.11 -17.38
CA GLU A 520 -21.69 50.22 -16.34
C GLU A 520 -22.25 49.97 -14.93
N GLN A 521 -23.44 50.49 -14.62
CA GLN A 521 -24.15 50.18 -13.36
C GLN A 521 -24.47 48.69 -13.22
N ILE A 522 -24.90 48.03 -14.31
CA ILE A 522 -25.15 46.58 -14.30
C ILE A 522 -23.84 45.81 -14.09
N ALA A 523 -22.73 46.25 -14.69
CA ALA A 523 -21.43 45.62 -14.51
C ALA A 523 -20.93 45.74 -13.07
N THR A 524 -21.02 46.93 -12.46
CA THR A 524 -20.64 47.13 -11.05
C THR A 524 -21.49 46.27 -10.11
N LEU A 525 -22.81 46.19 -10.34
CA LEU A 525 -23.69 45.29 -9.57
C LEU A 525 -23.28 43.82 -9.71
N ARG A 526 -22.91 43.37 -10.92
CA ARG A 526 -22.42 42.01 -11.15
C ARG A 526 -21.11 41.73 -10.40
N THR A 527 -20.17 42.68 -10.39
CA THR A 527 -18.91 42.55 -9.64
C THR A 527 -19.16 42.46 -8.14
N VAL A 528 -20.04 43.32 -7.60
CA VAL A 528 -20.40 43.29 -6.17
C VAL A 528 -21.08 41.96 -5.81
N LEU A 529 -21.99 41.47 -6.66
CA LEU A 529 -22.64 40.16 -6.46
C LEU A 529 -21.63 39.00 -6.51
N LYS A 530 -20.66 39.05 -7.44
CA LYS A 530 -19.60 38.03 -7.54
C LYS A 530 -18.69 38.04 -6.31
N SER A 531 -18.33 39.22 -5.81
CA SER A 531 -17.57 39.39 -4.57
C SER A 531 -18.33 38.85 -3.36
N ASN A 532 -19.62 39.18 -3.21
CA ASN A 532 -20.47 38.66 -2.14
C ASN A 532 -20.60 37.13 -2.20
N LYS A 533 -20.76 36.57 -3.40
CA LYS A 533 -20.79 35.12 -3.61
C LYS A 533 -19.50 34.47 -3.11
N ASN A 534 -18.34 34.99 -3.53
CA ASN A 534 -17.04 34.47 -3.10
C ASN A 534 -16.86 34.56 -1.58
N THR A 535 -17.22 35.68 -0.96
CA THR A 535 -17.17 35.83 0.50
C THR A 535 -18.06 34.82 1.22
N ALA A 536 -19.26 34.55 0.71
CA ALA A 536 -20.15 33.54 1.27
C ALA A 536 -19.57 32.13 1.12
N GLU A 537 -18.99 31.80 -0.03
CA GLU A 537 -18.33 30.52 -0.28
C GLU A 537 -17.15 30.31 0.68
N VAL A 538 -16.26 31.29 0.83
CA VAL A 538 -15.13 31.23 1.78
C VAL A 538 -15.62 31.04 3.23
N ALA A 539 -16.66 31.75 3.64
CA ALA A 539 -17.25 31.59 4.96
C ALA A 539 -17.80 30.17 5.18
N LEU A 540 -18.47 29.60 4.17
CA LEU A 540 -19.02 28.25 4.22
C LEU A 540 -17.92 27.19 4.29
N THR A 541 -16.83 27.35 3.53
CA THR A 541 -15.65 26.47 3.57
C THR A 541 -14.99 26.49 4.95
N ASN A 542 -14.86 27.67 5.57
CA ASN A 542 -14.33 27.83 6.93
C ASN A 542 -15.23 27.15 7.98
N LEU A 543 -16.55 27.31 7.87
CA LEU A 543 -17.50 26.62 8.74
C LEU A 543 -17.42 25.10 8.60
N LYS A 544 -17.30 24.60 7.37
CA LYS A 544 -17.13 23.16 7.09
C LYS A 544 -15.83 22.63 7.69
N SER A 545 -14.73 23.35 7.54
CA SER A 545 -13.43 22.98 8.16
C SER A 545 -13.51 22.97 9.68
N LYS A 546 -14.14 23.96 10.31
CA LYS A 546 -14.36 23.98 11.77
C LYS A 546 -15.17 22.78 12.24
N TYR A 547 -16.25 22.45 11.53
CA TYR A 547 -17.08 21.30 11.86
C TYR A 547 -16.30 19.96 11.79
N GLU A 548 -15.50 19.75 10.74
CA GLU A 548 -14.67 18.54 10.65
C GLU A 548 -13.61 18.49 11.76
N ASN A 549 -13.00 19.62 12.12
CA ASN A 549 -12.06 19.68 13.24
C ASN A 549 -12.74 19.35 14.59
N GLU A 550 -13.92 19.93 14.86
CA GLU A 550 -14.69 19.61 16.07
C GLU A 550 -15.09 18.13 16.11
N LYS A 551 -15.51 17.57 14.97
CA LYS A 551 -15.84 16.15 14.85
C LYS A 551 -14.64 15.25 15.14
N LEU A 552 -13.45 15.62 14.68
CA LEU A 552 -12.21 14.89 15.00
C LEU A 552 -11.90 14.94 16.50
N VAL A 553 -12.00 16.12 17.13
CA VAL A 553 -11.79 16.30 18.57
C VAL A 553 -12.79 15.48 19.39
N VAL A 554 -14.06 15.48 19.01
CA VAL A 554 -15.11 14.67 19.67
C VAL A 554 -14.81 13.17 19.52
N SER A 555 -14.37 12.73 18.34
CA SER A 555 -13.98 11.34 18.12
C SER A 555 -12.78 10.94 19.00
N GLU A 556 -11.77 11.80 19.09
CA GLU A 556 -10.57 11.56 19.90
C GLU A 556 -10.90 11.51 21.40
N THR A 557 -11.71 12.45 21.89
CA THR A 557 -12.16 12.47 23.29
C THR A 557 -13.02 11.26 23.64
N MET A 558 -13.92 10.82 22.75
CA MET A 558 -14.66 9.57 22.91
C MET A 558 -13.73 8.35 22.98
N SER A 559 -12.69 8.32 22.16
CA SER A 559 -11.68 7.25 22.19
C SER A 559 -10.91 7.24 23.52
N LYS A 560 -10.50 8.41 24.03
CA LYS A 560 -9.83 8.55 25.33
C LYS A 560 -10.71 8.10 26.48
N LEU A 561 -11.97 8.54 26.52
CA LEU A 561 -12.92 8.13 27.57
C LEU A 561 -13.17 6.61 27.56
N ARG A 562 -13.23 5.98 26.37
CA ARG A 562 -13.34 4.52 26.26
C ARG A 562 -12.11 3.82 26.82
N ASN A 563 -10.91 4.36 26.58
CA ASN A 563 -9.66 3.81 27.11
C ASN A 563 -9.56 3.99 28.63
N GLU A 564 -9.91 5.17 29.16
CA GLU A 564 -9.94 5.42 30.61
C GLU A 564 -10.97 4.54 31.31
N LEU A 565 -12.16 4.34 30.72
CA LEU A 565 -13.15 3.40 31.24
C LEU A 565 -12.62 1.95 31.25
N ARG A 566 -11.81 1.58 30.25
CA ARG A 566 -11.17 0.26 30.20
C ARG A 566 -10.15 0.11 31.34
N LEU A 567 -9.29 1.09 31.53
CA LEU A 567 -8.30 1.12 32.61
C LEU A 567 -8.97 1.07 33.99
N LEU A 568 -10.03 1.84 34.22
CA LEU A 568 -10.78 1.82 35.48
C LEU A 568 -11.44 0.45 35.75
N LYS A 569 -11.86 -0.27 34.71
CA LYS A 569 -12.37 -1.63 34.85
C LYS A 569 -11.25 -2.63 35.17
N GLU A 570 -10.09 -2.48 34.55
CA GLU A 570 -8.89 -3.28 34.83
C GLU A 570 -8.41 -3.04 36.29
N ASP A 571 -8.41 -1.79 36.76
CA ASP A 571 -8.09 -1.42 38.15
C ASP A 571 -9.13 -1.96 39.14
N ALA A 572 -10.43 -1.85 38.83
CA ALA A 572 -11.48 -2.40 39.72
C ALA A 572 -11.40 -3.94 39.83
N ALA A 573 -11.00 -4.62 38.76
CA ALA A 573 -10.79 -6.07 38.76
C ALA A 573 -9.53 -6.51 39.52
N THR A 574 -8.54 -5.64 39.70
CA THR A 574 -7.32 -5.93 40.46
C THR A 574 -7.42 -5.64 41.96
N PHE A 575 -8.43 -4.88 42.38
CA PHE A 575 -8.73 -4.60 43.79
C PHE A 575 -9.84 -5.48 44.40
N SER A 576 -10.59 -6.22 43.58
CA SER A 576 -11.50 -7.30 44.01
C SER A 576 -10.76 -8.62 44.10
#